data_AF-A0A7V5BES5-F1
#
_entry.id   AF-A0A7V5BES5-F1
#
_cell.length_a   1.000
_cell.length_b   1.000
_cell.length_c   1.000
_cell.angle_alpha   90.00
_cell.angle_beta   90.00
_cell.angle_gamma   90.00
#
_symmetry.space_group_name_H-M   'P 1'
#
loop_
_entity.id
_entity.type
_entity.pdbx_description
1 polymer ?
#
loop_
_entity_poly.entity_id
_entity_poly.type
_entity_poly.pdbx_seq_one_letter_code
_entity_poly.pdbx_strand_id
1 'polypeptide(L)'
;MKKNIILVLILVVFVANQLLAQTHVSGSIATNTVWTPGGSPYVVDDDVTVELGVSLTIQAGVIVKFNDFWDGITVLGTLNAIGTDSNPIIFTSIADDAHGGDTNGDGDATVPGPDQWSTIDYHEGGTGTLQYCWISYGGGEYSANVHINESSVTVDHCTISNSAERGIWIGSASPDITNNLFENNLTQAIWAEGFDTIKTFSLINNIFHNNQWAVYANLTDETNDINLAGNVSTGAVGDFGRNGFGLAGSIAGNVSYT
;
A
#
# COMPACT_ATOMS: atom_id res chain seq x y z
N MET A 1 -5.44 -32.76 -65.92
CA MET A 1 -5.94 -31.86 -64.86
C MET A 1 -4.96 -31.88 -63.70
N LYS A 2 -4.12 -30.85 -63.56
CA LYS A 2 -3.14 -30.75 -62.46
C LYS A 2 -3.89 -30.26 -61.21
N LYS A 3 -3.92 -31.06 -60.15
CA LYS A 3 -4.47 -30.65 -58.84
C LYS A 3 -3.41 -29.84 -58.11
N ASN A 4 -3.65 -28.55 -57.96
CA ASN A 4 -2.84 -27.68 -57.09
C ASN A 4 -3.24 -27.97 -55.64
N ILE A 5 -2.32 -28.49 -54.84
CA ILE A 5 -2.48 -28.62 -53.39
C ILE A 5 -2.02 -27.30 -52.77
N ILE A 6 -2.96 -26.56 -52.21
CA ILE A 6 -2.66 -25.37 -51.40
C ILE A 6 -2.37 -25.87 -49.99
N LEU A 7 -1.11 -25.73 -49.56
CA LEU A 7 -0.70 -26.00 -48.19
C LEU A 7 -1.04 -24.76 -47.35
N VAL A 8 -2.04 -24.85 -46.48
CA VAL A 8 -2.34 -23.80 -45.50
C VAL A 8 -1.41 -24.01 -44.31
N LEU A 9 -0.45 -23.10 -44.13
CA LEU A 9 0.44 -23.08 -42.97
C LEU A 9 -0.32 -22.44 -41.80
N ILE A 10 -0.77 -23.24 -40.83
CA ILE A 10 -1.36 -22.73 -39.59
C ILE A 10 -0.20 -22.26 -38.70
N LEU A 11 -0.06 -20.95 -38.52
CA LEU A 11 0.86 -20.36 -37.56
C LEU A 11 0.26 -20.54 -36.16
N VAL A 12 0.70 -21.57 -35.43
CA VAL A 12 0.40 -21.71 -34.00
C VAL A 12 1.31 -20.76 -33.25
N VAL A 13 0.76 -19.63 -32.80
CA VAL A 13 1.44 -18.73 -31.86
C VAL A 13 1.43 -19.41 -30.50
N PHE A 14 2.56 -20.00 -30.11
CA PHE A 14 2.79 -20.39 -28.72
C PHE A 14 3.03 -19.10 -27.93
N VAL A 15 2.04 -18.68 -27.15
CA VAL A 15 2.28 -17.75 -26.06
C VAL A 15 2.99 -18.57 -24.99
N ALA A 16 4.30 -18.42 -24.89
CA ALA A 16 5.03 -18.96 -23.75
C ALA A 16 4.61 -18.15 -22.53
N ASN A 17 3.78 -18.74 -21.67
CA ASN A 17 3.59 -18.24 -20.31
C ASN A 17 4.98 -18.25 -19.67
N GLN A 18 5.54 -17.06 -19.44
CA GLN A 18 6.74 -17.00 -18.61
C GLN A 18 6.30 -17.39 -17.21
N LEU A 19 6.66 -18.59 -16.78
CA LEU A 19 6.75 -18.92 -15.37
C LEU A 19 7.87 -18.04 -14.82
N LEU A 20 7.52 -16.87 -14.30
CA LEU A 20 8.39 -16.21 -13.34
C LEU A 20 8.47 -17.14 -12.13
N ALA A 21 9.68 -17.41 -11.66
CA ALA A 21 9.85 -18.17 -10.43
C ALA A 21 9.37 -17.28 -9.27
N GLN A 22 8.11 -17.43 -8.88
CA GLN A 22 7.57 -16.78 -7.70
C GLN A 22 8.43 -17.15 -6.48
N THR A 23 8.74 -16.17 -5.65
CA THR A 23 9.53 -16.35 -4.44
C THR A 23 8.62 -16.33 -3.23
N HIS A 24 8.41 -17.48 -2.61
CA HIS A 24 7.64 -17.59 -1.37
C HIS A 24 8.48 -17.10 -0.18
N VAL A 25 7.88 -16.26 0.66
CA VAL A 25 8.50 -15.65 1.84
C VAL A 25 7.56 -15.71 3.05
N SER A 26 8.15 -15.84 4.24
CA SER A 26 7.47 -15.78 5.53
C SER A 26 8.50 -15.67 6.66
N GLY A 27 8.03 -15.34 7.86
CA GLY A 27 8.81 -15.31 9.09
C GLY A 27 9.76 -14.12 9.21
N SER A 28 10.76 -14.27 10.10
CA SER A 28 11.70 -13.20 10.43
C SER A 28 12.73 -12.93 9.33
N ILE A 29 12.86 -11.66 8.96
CA ILE A 29 14.04 -11.09 8.34
C ILE A 29 14.98 -10.63 9.46
N ALA A 30 15.96 -11.47 9.77
CA ALA A 30 16.94 -11.25 10.85
C ALA A 30 18.29 -10.66 10.37
N THR A 31 18.42 -10.42 9.05
CA THR A 31 19.58 -9.77 8.45
C THR A 31 19.13 -8.85 7.31
N ASN A 32 19.95 -7.85 6.99
CA ASN A 32 19.66 -6.94 5.88
C ASN A 32 19.39 -7.72 4.59
N THR A 33 18.18 -7.57 4.07
CA THR A 33 17.65 -8.35 2.96
C THR A 33 17.21 -7.43 1.84
N VAL A 34 17.38 -7.90 0.60
CA VAL A 34 16.97 -7.16 -0.60
C VAL A 34 16.05 -8.03 -1.43
N TRP A 35 14.85 -7.52 -1.70
CA TRP A 35 13.94 -8.09 -2.70
C TRP A 35 14.16 -7.38 -4.04
N THR A 36 14.35 -8.18 -5.09
CA THR A 36 14.74 -7.70 -6.43
C THR A 36 13.71 -8.11 -7.46
N PRO A 37 13.55 -7.40 -8.59
CA PRO A 37 12.61 -7.78 -9.63
C PRO A 37 12.83 -9.20 -10.17
N GLY A 38 14.07 -9.70 -10.15
CA GLY A 38 14.39 -11.06 -10.57
C GLY A 38 13.80 -12.17 -9.68
N GLY A 39 13.34 -11.84 -8.48
CA GLY A 39 12.61 -12.75 -7.59
C GLY A 39 11.10 -12.51 -7.56
N SER A 40 10.58 -11.55 -8.33
CA SER A 40 9.15 -11.22 -8.34
C SER A 40 8.32 -12.24 -9.15
N PRO A 41 7.06 -12.50 -8.75
CA PRO A 41 6.40 -11.97 -7.55
C PRO A 41 6.96 -12.61 -6.27
N TYR A 42 7.05 -11.82 -5.20
CA TYR A 42 7.25 -12.33 -3.84
C TYR A 42 5.87 -12.65 -3.26
N VAL A 43 5.64 -13.91 -2.88
CA VAL A 43 4.39 -14.36 -2.28
C VAL A 43 4.59 -14.48 -0.77
N VAL A 44 3.89 -13.64 -0.01
CA VAL A 44 3.85 -13.69 1.45
C VAL A 44 2.82 -14.75 1.84
N ASP A 45 3.31 -15.91 2.28
CA ASP A 45 2.48 -17.08 2.65
C ASP A 45 2.08 -17.10 4.15
N ASP A 46 2.77 -16.27 4.94
CA ASP A 46 2.57 -16.02 6.37
C ASP A 46 3.35 -14.73 6.70
N ASP A 47 3.09 -14.12 7.85
CA ASP A 47 3.66 -12.83 8.24
C ASP A 47 5.17 -12.74 8.03
N VAL A 48 5.61 -11.66 7.38
CA VAL A 48 7.02 -11.29 7.30
C VAL A 48 7.34 -10.24 8.35
N THR A 49 8.28 -10.54 9.24
CA THR A 49 8.72 -9.58 10.27
C THR A 49 10.11 -9.04 9.96
N VAL A 50 10.23 -7.74 9.70
CA VAL A 50 11.53 -7.04 9.63
C VAL A 50 12.00 -6.74 11.06
N GLU A 51 12.97 -7.51 11.55
CA GLU A 51 13.42 -7.41 12.94
C GLU A 51 14.11 -6.07 13.25
N LEU A 52 14.14 -5.72 14.55
CA LEU A 52 14.79 -4.51 15.03
C LEU A 52 16.27 -4.47 14.63
N GLY A 53 16.72 -3.32 14.10
CA GLY A 53 18.12 -3.10 13.73
C GLY A 53 18.54 -3.69 12.39
N VAL A 54 17.60 -4.30 11.63
CA VAL A 54 17.83 -4.72 10.25
C VAL A 54 16.87 -4.05 9.28
N SER A 55 17.17 -4.21 8.00
CA SER A 55 16.41 -3.59 6.91
C SER A 55 15.94 -4.61 5.87
N LEU A 56 14.71 -4.42 5.40
CA LEU A 56 14.23 -4.96 4.14
C LEU A 56 14.23 -3.83 3.11
N THR A 57 14.99 -4.01 2.03
CA THR A 57 14.96 -3.12 0.87
C THR A 57 14.22 -3.80 -0.28
N ILE A 58 13.13 -3.20 -0.73
CA ILE A 58 12.37 -3.65 -1.89
C ILE A 58 12.71 -2.72 -3.06
N GLN A 59 13.28 -3.29 -4.12
CA GLN A 59 13.71 -2.53 -5.30
C GLN A 59 12.55 -2.18 -6.23
N ALA A 60 12.70 -1.11 -7.00
CA ALA A 60 11.74 -0.70 -8.03
C ALA A 60 11.36 -1.84 -8.99
N GLY A 61 10.07 -1.96 -9.30
CA GLY A 61 9.51 -3.01 -10.16
C GLY A 61 9.24 -4.35 -9.46
N VAL A 62 9.46 -4.45 -8.15
CA VAL A 62 9.08 -5.63 -7.38
C VAL A 62 7.56 -5.72 -7.21
N ILE A 63 7.03 -6.93 -7.33
CA ILE A 63 5.63 -7.25 -7.03
C ILE A 63 5.61 -8.13 -5.78
N VAL A 64 4.85 -7.71 -4.78
CA VAL A 64 4.59 -8.42 -3.52
C VAL A 64 3.11 -8.78 -3.49
N LYS A 65 2.83 -10.06 -3.34
CA LYS A 65 1.49 -10.64 -3.27
C LYS A 65 1.28 -11.30 -1.93
N PHE A 66 0.13 -11.08 -1.31
CA PHE A 66 -0.23 -11.66 -0.02
C PHE A 66 -1.28 -12.75 -0.21
N ASN A 67 -1.09 -13.87 0.47
CA ASN A 67 -1.84 -15.09 0.19
C ASN A 67 -3.18 -15.17 0.94
N ASP A 68 -3.29 -14.61 2.15
CA ASP A 68 -4.51 -14.61 2.95
C ASP A 68 -4.70 -13.34 3.79
N PHE A 69 -5.92 -13.18 4.33
CA PHE A 69 -6.40 -12.09 5.19
C PHE A 69 -5.45 -11.71 6.34
N TRP A 70 -4.72 -12.70 6.88
CA TRP A 70 -3.82 -12.54 8.03
C TRP A 70 -2.40 -12.14 7.63
N ASP A 71 -2.03 -12.31 6.36
CA ASP A 71 -0.64 -12.18 5.95
C ASP A 71 -0.28 -10.69 5.77
N GLY A 72 0.74 -10.23 6.48
CA GLY A 72 1.21 -8.86 6.44
C GLY A 72 2.74 -8.72 6.46
N ILE A 73 3.18 -7.46 6.54
CA ILE A 73 4.58 -7.12 6.81
C ILE A 73 4.64 -6.32 8.12
N THR A 74 5.22 -6.92 9.14
CA THR A 74 5.49 -6.29 10.44
C THR A 74 6.88 -5.67 10.42
N VAL A 75 6.97 -4.35 10.65
CA VAL A 75 8.22 -3.59 10.56
C VAL A 75 8.64 -3.07 11.93
N LEU A 76 9.53 -3.82 12.60
CA LEU A 76 10.22 -3.41 13.83
C LEU A 76 11.56 -2.71 13.53
N GLY A 77 12.16 -3.02 12.38
CA GLY A 77 13.39 -2.41 11.87
C GLY A 77 13.11 -1.32 10.84
N THR A 78 13.64 -1.51 9.63
CA THR A 78 13.46 -0.56 8.51
C THR A 78 12.91 -1.23 7.26
N LEU A 79 11.81 -0.72 6.72
CA LEU A 79 11.30 -1.11 5.40
C LEU A 79 11.46 0.05 4.40
N ASN A 80 12.33 -0.15 3.41
CA ASN A 80 12.52 0.78 2.30
C ASN A 80 11.98 0.17 1.00
N ALA A 81 10.82 0.64 0.56
CA ALA A 81 10.25 0.32 -0.74
C ALA A 81 10.28 1.58 -1.61
N ILE A 82 11.33 1.69 -2.42
CA ILE A 82 11.60 2.89 -3.23
C ILE A 82 11.51 2.50 -4.71
N GLY A 83 10.32 2.66 -5.27
CA GLY A 83 10.01 2.47 -6.68
C GLY A 83 10.43 3.66 -7.54
N THR A 84 9.97 3.64 -8.78
CA THR A 84 10.03 4.80 -9.69
C THR A 84 8.71 4.94 -10.43
N ASP A 85 8.42 6.12 -10.97
CA ASP A 85 7.21 6.35 -11.80
C ASP A 85 7.02 5.28 -12.89
N SER A 86 8.11 4.90 -13.57
CA SER A 86 8.10 3.90 -14.63
C SER A 86 8.07 2.44 -14.15
N ASN A 87 8.48 2.19 -12.91
CA ASN A 87 8.58 0.86 -12.31
C ASN A 87 8.18 0.97 -10.84
N PRO A 88 6.88 1.13 -10.55
CA PRO A 88 6.40 1.19 -9.19
C PRO A 88 6.60 -0.17 -8.49
N ILE A 89 6.62 -0.16 -7.17
CA ILE A 89 6.54 -1.39 -6.36
C ILE A 89 5.07 -1.69 -6.10
N ILE A 90 4.65 -2.94 -6.29
CA ILE A 90 3.25 -3.35 -6.16
C ILE A 90 3.09 -4.19 -4.88
N PHE A 91 2.16 -3.82 -4.01
CA PHE A 91 1.68 -4.61 -2.87
C PHE A 91 0.20 -4.90 -3.08
N THR A 92 -0.15 -6.18 -3.24
CA THR A 92 -1.48 -6.59 -3.71
C THR A 92 -1.87 -7.98 -3.25
N SER A 93 -3.12 -8.37 -3.51
CA SER A 93 -3.62 -9.72 -3.26
C SER A 93 -2.99 -10.75 -4.20
N ILE A 94 -2.90 -12.01 -3.76
CA ILE A 94 -2.50 -13.12 -4.63
C ILE A 94 -3.40 -13.28 -5.85
N ALA A 95 -4.68 -12.93 -5.73
CA ALA A 95 -5.70 -12.97 -6.80
C ALA A 95 -5.56 -11.84 -7.84
N ASP A 96 -4.58 -10.95 -7.73
CA ASP A 96 -4.38 -9.84 -8.68
C ASP A 96 -3.62 -10.28 -9.94
N ASP A 97 -4.33 -10.78 -10.93
CA ASP A 97 -3.76 -11.22 -12.20
C ASP A 97 -3.18 -10.09 -13.06
N ALA A 98 -3.57 -8.84 -12.81
CA ALA A 98 -3.08 -7.70 -13.57
C ALA A 98 -1.59 -7.40 -13.30
N HIS A 99 -1.09 -7.80 -12.13
CA HIS A 99 0.29 -7.58 -11.71
C HIS A 99 1.01 -8.91 -11.47
N GLY A 100 1.91 -9.28 -12.38
CA GLY A 100 2.73 -10.50 -12.22
C GLY A 100 2.04 -11.80 -12.64
N GLY A 101 0.78 -11.74 -13.11
CA GLY A 101 0.01 -12.88 -13.61
C GLY A 101 -0.64 -13.73 -12.52
N ASP A 102 -1.32 -14.79 -12.97
CA ASP A 102 -2.05 -15.77 -12.15
C ASP A 102 -1.09 -16.54 -11.22
N THR A 103 -0.96 -16.05 -9.99
CA THR A 103 0.03 -16.51 -8.99
C THR A 103 -0.54 -17.63 -8.11
N ASN A 104 -1.86 -17.64 -7.92
CA ASN A 104 -2.62 -18.69 -7.24
C ASN A 104 -3.03 -19.85 -8.17
N GLY A 105 -2.89 -19.70 -9.49
CA GLY A 105 -3.07 -20.76 -10.48
C GLY A 105 -4.54 -21.13 -10.71
N ASP A 106 -5.48 -20.20 -10.48
CA ASP A 106 -6.91 -20.44 -10.61
C ASP A 106 -7.55 -19.78 -11.85
N GLY A 107 -6.75 -19.13 -12.70
CA GLY A 107 -7.21 -18.33 -13.83
C GLY A 107 -8.13 -17.21 -13.37
N ASP A 108 -9.17 -16.88 -14.13
CA ASP A 108 -10.09 -15.79 -13.78
C ASP A 108 -11.11 -16.17 -12.66
N ALA A 109 -10.85 -17.20 -11.85
CA ALA A 109 -11.80 -17.73 -10.88
C ALA A 109 -11.95 -16.81 -9.65
N THR A 110 -10.88 -16.13 -9.27
CA THR A 110 -10.88 -15.10 -8.24
C THR A 110 -10.46 -13.75 -8.83
N VAL A 111 -10.82 -12.67 -8.15
CA VAL A 111 -10.44 -11.30 -8.51
C VAL A 111 -10.01 -10.57 -7.25
N PRO A 112 -9.12 -9.58 -7.35
CA PRO A 112 -8.64 -8.91 -6.15
C PRO A 112 -9.73 -7.99 -5.58
N GLY A 113 -9.76 -7.87 -4.25
CA GLY A 113 -10.73 -7.07 -3.53
C GLY A 113 -10.25 -6.73 -2.11
N PRO A 114 -10.90 -5.78 -1.43
CA PRO A 114 -10.56 -5.42 -0.05
C PRO A 114 -10.54 -6.63 0.90
N ASP A 115 -9.85 -6.50 2.04
CA ASP A 115 -9.72 -7.55 3.06
C ASP A 115 -8.93 -8.80 2.62
N GLN A 116 -8.20 -8.77 1.51
CA GLN A 116 -7.50 -9.97 1.02
C GLN A 116 -6.11 -10.19 1.63
N TRP A 117 -5.61 -9.22 2.39
CA TRP A 117 -4.40 -9.33 3.19
C TRP A 117 -4.39 -8.35 4.34
N SER A 118 -3.50 -8.56 5.32
CA SER A 118 -3.51 -7.84 6.59
C SER A 118 -3.14 -6.36 6.41
N THR A 119 -1.86 -6.03 6.48
CA THR A 119 -1.37 -4.64 6.40
C THR A 119 0.17 -4.61 6.25
N ILE A 120 0.70 -3.44 5.87
CA ILE A 120 2.10 -3.10 6.16
C ILE A 120 2.11 -2.35 7.49
N ASP A 121 2.50 -3.03 8.56
CA ASP A 121 2.48 -2.51 9.94
C ASP A 121 3.85 -1.97 10.37
N TYR A 122 3.99 -0.65 10.39
CA TYR A 122 5.11 0.03 11.04
C TYR A 122 4.81 0.20 12.53
N HIS A 123 5.31 -0.73 13.33
CA HIS A 123 5.23 -0.74 14.79
C HIS A 123 6.17 0.27 15.46
N GLU A 124 6.08 0.40 16.79
CA GLU A 124 6.89 1.30 17.62
C GLU A 124 8.39 1.21 17.27
N GLY A 125 8.99 2.35 16.93
CA GLY A 125 10.40 2.45 16.57
C GLY A 125 10.74 1.98 15.14
N GLY A 126 9.76 1.43 14.42
CA GLY A 126 9.85 1.11 13.00
C GLY A 126 10.10 2.38 12.17
N THR A 127 10.83 2.20 11.07
CA THR A 127 11.19 3.30 10.16
C THR A 127 11.05 2.88 8.71
N GLY A 128 10.91 3.83 7.80
CA GLY A 128 10.91 3.47 6.39
C GLY A 128 10.53 4.56 5.42
N THR A 129 10.54 4.16 4.16
CA THR A 129 10.07 4.96 3.04
C THR A 129 9.28 4.07 2.09
N LEU A 130 8.05 4.50 1.81
CA LEU A 130 7.23 4.01 0.72
C LEU A 130 7.23 5.11 -0.35
N GLN A 131 7.89 4.85 -1.48
CA GLN A 131 7.95 5.80 -2.59
C GLN A 131 7.62 5.13 -3.91
N TYR A 132 6.76 5.73 -4.74
CA TYR A 132 6.28 5.13 -6.00
C TYR A 132 5.77 3.69 -5.79
N CYS A 133 4.95 3.51 -4.76
CA CYS A 133 4.32 2.22 -4.46
C CYS A 133 2.85 2.24 -4.86
N TRP A 134 2.34 1.11 -5.31
CA TRP A 134 0.91 0.86 -5.45
C TRP A 134 0.51 -0.16 -4.38
N ILE A 135 -0.35 0.25 -3.45
CA ILE A 135 -0.71 -0.54 -2.27
C ILE A 135 -2.23 -0.67 -2.27
N SER A 136 -2.73 -1.89 -2.47
CA SER A 136 -4.17 -2.12 -2.64
C SER A 136 -4.65 -3.42 -2.02
N TYR A 137 -5.97 -3.49 -1.78
CA TYR A 137 -6.69 -4.71 -1.39
C TYR A 137 -6.39 -5.26 0.00
N GLY A 138 -5.67 -4.50 0.83
CA GLY A 138 -5.35 -4.86 2.20
C GLY A 138 -6.40 -4.36 3.19
N GLY A 139 -6.01 -4.37 4.45
CA GLY A 139 -6.85 -3.98 5.57
C GLY A 139 -7.68 -5.11 6.15
N GLY A 140 -7.26 -6.36 5.98
CA GLY A 140 -7.90 -7.51 6.63
C GLY A 140 -7.86 -7.39 8.16
N GLU A 141 -6.82 -7.93 8.80
CA GLU A 141 -6.73 -7.94 10.28
C GLU A 141 -6.73 -6.53 10.91
N TYR A 142 -6.06 -5.56 10.29
CA TYR A 142 -5.85 -4.21 10.86
C TYR A 142 -6.75 -3.12 10.29
N SER A 143 -7.65 -3.45 9.35
CA SER A 143 -8.56 -2.46 8.75
C SER A 143 -7.84 -1.27 8.09
N ALA A 144 -6.60 -1.45 7.62
CA ALA A 144 -5.85 -0.48 6.82
C ALA A 144 -4.85 -1.15 5.87
N ASN A 145 -4.58 -0.57 4.68
CA ASN A 145 -3.49 -1.04 3.82
C ASN A 145 -2.10 -0.81 4.47
N VAL A 146 -1.95 0.33 5.16
CA VAL A 146 -0.73 0.67 5.90
C VAL A 146 -1.11 1.14 7.29
N HIS A 147 -0.46 0.58 8.29
CA HIS A 147 -0.63 0.93 9.69
C HIS A 147 0.68 1.54 10.20
N ILE A 148 0.62 2.74 10.77
CA ILE A 148 1.79 3.51 11.22
C ILE A 148 1.56 3.88 12.69
N ASN A 149 2.14 3.11 13.61
CA ASN A 149 2.03 3.35 15.05
C ASN A 149 3.39 3.69 15.65
N GLU A 150 3.50 4.86 16.30
CA GLU A 150 4.71 5.28 17.04
C GLU A 150 6.01 5.10 16.22
N SER A 151 5.93 5.42 14.93
CA SER A 151 6.96 5.14 13.92
C SER A 151 7.25 6.34 13.03
N SER A 152 8.41 6.31 12.35
CA SER A 152 8.86 7.40 11.47
C SER A 152 8.90 6.93 10.02
N VAL A 153 7.86 7.27 9.26
CA VAL A 153 7.66 6.82 7.88
C VAL A 153 7.49 8.00 6.92
N THR A 154 8.04 7.88 5.71
CA THR A 154 7.72 8.74 4.57
C THR A 154 6.87 7.96 3.57
N VAL A 155 5.78 8.57 3.10
CA VAL A 155 4.91 8.04 2.06
C VAL A 155 4.79 9.06 0.94
N ASP A 156 5.42 8.79 -0.21
CA ASP A 156 5.57 9.77 -1.29
C ASP A 156 5.32 9.19 -2.69
N HIS A 157 4.53 9.87 -3.52
CA HIS A 157 4.18 9.42 -4.88
C HIS A 157 3.57 8.00 -4.93
N CYS A 158 2.87 7.58 -3.88
CA CYS A 158 2.21 6.29 -3.82
C CYS A 158 0.74 6.39 -4.25
N THR A 159 0.19 5.27 -4.71
CA THR A 159 -1.26 5.06 -4.82
C THR A 159 -1.71 4.09 -3.73
N ILE A 160 -2.64 4.53 -2.88
CA ILE A 160 -3.21 3.73 -1.80
C ILE A 160 -4.71 3.57 -2.05
N SER A 161 -5.14 2.35 -2.35
CA SER A 161 -6.49 2.13 -2.89
C SER A 161 -7.18 0.87 -2.39
N ASN A 162 -8.50 0.81 -2.57
CA ASN A 162 -9.33 -0.39 -2.37
C ASN A 162 -9.07 -1.13 -1.05
N SER A 163 -8.81 -0.41 0.03
CA SER A 163 -8.67 -0.99 1.37
C SER A 163 -10.04 -1.32 1.98
N ALA A 164 -10.02 -2.28 2.91
CA ALA A 164 -11.18 -2.71 3.69
C ALA A 164 -11.87 -1.58 4.47
N GLU A 165 -11.06 -0.66 4.99
CA GLU A 165 -11.56 0.55 5.65
C GLU A 165 -10.63 1.72 5.31
N ARG A 166 -9.39 1.67 5.83
CA ARG A 166 -8.47 2.81 5.78
C ARG A 166 -7.37 2.64 4.74
N GLY A 167 -7.06 3.71 4.01
CA GLY A 167 -5.81 3.73 3.23
C GLY A 167 -4.60 3.66 4.17
N ILE A 168 -4.50 4.61 5.09
CA ILE A 168 -3.49 4.65 6.14
C ILE A 168 -4.16 4.87 7.50
N TRP A 169 -3.80 4.07 8.49
CA TRP A 169 -4.06 4.35 9.89
C TRP A 169 -2.79 4.89 10.55
N ILE A 170 -2.94 5.94 11.36
CA ILE A 170 -1.85 6.60 12.07
C ILE A 170 -2.19 6.64 13.56
N GLY A 171 -1.27 6.18 14.41
CA GLY A 171 -1.36 6.24 15.87
C GLY A 171 -0.10 6.85 16.46
N SER A 172 -0.24 7.97 17.19
CA SER A 172 0.87 8.64 17.86
C SER A 172 2.13 8.84 16.98
N ALA A 173 1.94 9.10 15.69
CA ALA A 173 3.00 9.23 14.69
C ALA A 173 2.73 10.40 13.75
N SER A 174 3.79 11.01 13.21
CA SER A 174 3.70 12.12 12.25
C SER A 174 4.42 11.79 10.94
N PRO A 175 3.92 10.83 10.13
CA PRO A 175 4.54 10.50 8.85
C PRO A 175 4.50 11.70 7.88
N ASP A 176 5.50 11.79 7.01
CA ASP A 176 5.48 12.75 5.91
C ASP A 176 4.70 12.13 4.74
N ILE A 177 3.52 12.66 4.44
CA ILE A 177 2.62 12.10 3.43
C ILE A 177 2.47 13.10 2.28
N THR A 178 3.14 12.84 1.16
CA THR A 178 3.25 13.80 0.06
C THR A 178 2.96 13.22 -1.33
N ASN A 179 2.32 14.00 -2.20
CA ASN A 179 2.13 13.66 -3.62
C ASN A 179 1.45 12.30 -3.87
N ASN A 180 0.64 11.80 -2.94
CA ASN A 180 -0.01 10.49 -3.06
C ASN A 180 -1.41 10.61 -3.68
N LEU A 181 -1.86 9.50 -4.29
CA LEU A 181 -3.25 9.29 -4.66
C LEU A 181 -3.90 8.31 -3.67
N PHE A 182 -4.99 8.72 -3.05
CA PHE A 182 -5.84 7.86 -2.24
C PHE A 182 -7.18 7.66 -2.92
N GLU A 183 -7.51 6.42 -3.31
CA GLU A 183 -8.74 6.18 -4.05
C GLU A 183 -9.53 4.93 -3.63
N ASN A 184 -10.86 5.07 -3.58
CA ASN A 184 -11.78 3.96 -3.33
C ASN A 184 -11.48 3.16 -2.03
N ASN A 185 -10.92 3.82 -1.01
CA ASN A 185 -10.83 3.24 0.33
C ASN A 185 -12.22 3.31 0.98
N LEU A 186 -12.69 2.19 1.53
CA LEU A 186 -14.10 2.03 1.89
C LEU A 186 -14.58 3.04 2.94
N THR A 187 -13.70 3.47 3.85
CA THR A 187 -14.01 4.50 4.84
C THR A 187 -13.07 5.70 4.69
N GLN A 188 -11.97 5.79 5.43
CA GLN A 188 -11.05 6.92 5.39
C GLN A 188 -9.87 6.66 4.47
N ALA A 189 -9.46 7.61 3.66
CA ALA A 189 -8.13 7.52 3.06
C ALA A 189 -7.04 7.59 4.13
N ILE A 190 -7.18 8.50 5.11
CA ILE A 190 -6.31 8.58 6.28
C ILE A 190 -7.15 8.69 7.56
N TRP A 191 -6.91 7.79 8.51
CA TRP A 191 -7.35 7.92 9.89
C TRP A 191 -6.15 8.27 10.77
N ALA A 192 -6.33 9.19 11.72
CA ALA A 192 -5.30 9.49 12.71
C ALA A 192 -5.86 9.55 14.13
N GLU A 193 -5.18 8.92 15.07
CA GLU A 193 -5.38 9.03 16.51
C GLU A 193 -4.07 9.42 17.20
N GLY A 194 -3.89 10.73 17.30
CA GLY A 194 -2.69 11.36 17.86
C GLY A 194 -1.51 11.45 16.91
N PHE A 195 -0.54 12.28 17.31
CA PHE A 195 0.65 12.58 16.54
C PHE A 195 1.92 12.43 17.36
N ASP A 196 3.07 12.35 16.68
CA ASP A 196 4.36 12.40 17.36
C ASP A 196 4.55 13.81 17.95
N THR A 197 4.62 13.93 19.27
CA THR A 197 4.73 15.19 20.04
C THR A 197 5.82 16.18 19.62
N ILE A 198 6.85 15.75 18.89
CA ILE A 198 7.97 16.61 18.47
C ILE A 198 8.02 16.89 16.97
N LYS A 199 7.20 16.19 16.17
CA LYS A 199 7.21 16.33 14.71
C LYS A 199 5.88 16.89 14.20
N THR A 200 5.95 17.90 13.32
CA THR A 200 4.78 18.44 12.60
C THR A 200 4.16 17.33 11.75
N PHE A 201 2.84 17.16 11.84
CA PHE A 201 2.12 16.29 10.91
C PHE A 201 1.90 17.04 9.59
N SER A 202 2.49 16.53 8.50
CA SER A 202 2.48 17.20 7.19
C SER A 202 1.80 16.34 6.13
N LEU A 203 0.76 16.91 5.53
CA LEU A 203 0.03 16.32 4.42
C LEU A 203 0.05 17.29 3.24
N ILE A 204 0.82 16.97 2.20
CA ILE A 204 1.13 17.93 1.13
C ILE A 204 0.86 17.35 -0.27
N ASN A 205 0.13 18.08 -1.11
CA ASN A 205 -0.12 17.73 -2.52
C ASN A 205 -0.76 16.35 -2.74
N ASN A 206 -1.55 15.84 -1.80
CA ASN A 206 -2.23 14.57 -1.96
C ASN A 206 -3.57 14.74 -2.67
N ILE A 207 -3.95 13.75 -3.45
CA ILE A 207 -5.23 13.68 -4.14
C ILE A 207 -6.07 12.59 -3.49
N PHE A 208 -7.28 12.94 -3.07
CA PHE A 208 -8.26 12.04 -2.48
C PHE A 208 -9.44 11.88 -3.43
N HIS A 209 -9.75 10.65 -3.84
CA HIS A 209 -10.82 10.37 -4.78
C HIS A 209 -11.73 9.24 -4.28
N ASN A 210 -13.05 9.49 -4.20
CA ASN A 210 -14.02 8.46 -3.81
C ASN A 210 -13.66 7.69 -2.53
N ASN A 211 -13.21 8.38 -1.49
CA ASN A 211 -13.17 7.82 -0.14
C ASN A 211 -14.38 8.38 0.64
N GLN A 212 -14.86 7.70 1.68
CA GLN A 212 -15.92 8.27 2.53
C GLN A 212 -15.41 9.55 3.23
N TRP A 213 -14.15 9.51 3.69
CA TRP A 213 -13.40 10.67 4.17
C TRP A 213 -12.03 10.74 3.52
N ALA A 214 -11.58 11.95 3.16
CA ALA A 214 -10.19 12.15 2.75
C ALA A 214 -9.27 11.98 3.96
N VAL A 215 -9.59 12.68 5.05
CA VAL A 215 -8.89 12.55 6.33
C VAL A 215 -9.90 12.64 7.45
N TYR A 216 -9.78 11.75 8.44
CA TYR A 216 -10.45 11.90 9.72
C TYR A 216 -9.43 11.74 10.85
N ALA A 217 -9.23 12.79 11.63
CA ALA A 217 -8.37 12.74 12.81
C ALA A 217 -9.19 12.90 14.08
N ASN A 218 -9.00 11.99 15.03
CA ASN A 218 -9.59 12.02 16.37
C ASN A 218 -8.48 12.29 17.39
N LEU A 219 -8.39 13.53 17.85
CA LEU A 219 -7.21 14.08 18.50
C LEU A 219 -7.54 14.50 19.94
N THR A 220 -6.68 14.16 20.90
CA THR A 220 -6.92 14.50 22.32
C THR A 220 -5.74 15.27 22.88
N ASP A 221 -5.89 16.58 23.02
CA ASP A 221 -4.91 17.51 23.57
C ASP A 221 -3.58 17.54 22.79
N GLU A 222 -3.66 17.38 21.47
CA GLU A 222 -2.49 17.38 20.60
C GLU A 222 -1.81 18.75 20.56
N THR A 223 -0.50 18.78 20.77
CA THR A 223 0.29 20.03 20.74
C THR A 223 0.96 20.30 19.41
N ASN A 224 0.90 19.33 18.48
CA ASN A 224 1.59 19.36 17.22
C ASN A 224 1.01 20.39 16.25
N ASP A 225 1.90 21.03 15.50
CA ASP A 225 1.49 21.76 14.31
C ASP A 225 1.05 20.75 13.23
N ILE A 226 -0.06 21.08 12.57
CA ILE A 226 -0.60 20.34 11.43
C ILE A 226 -0.50 21.22 10.20
N ASN A 227 0.18 20.72 9.17
CA ASN A 227 0.34 21.40 7.90
C ASN A 227 -0.43 20.67 6.79
N LEU A 228 -1.47 21.32 6.26
CA LEU A 228 -2.30 20.81 5.16
C LEU A 228 -2.12 21.72 3.95
N ALA A 229 -1.31 21.28 2.98
CA ALA A 229 -0.96 22.12 1.84
C ALA A 229 -1.26 21.47 0.49
N GLY A 230 -1.88 22.19 -0.44
CA GLY A 230 -2.07 21.73 -1.83
C GLY A 230 -2.89 20.44 -2.02
N ASN A 231 -3.56 19.95 -0.98
CA ASN A 231 -4.36 18.72 -1.07
C ASN A 231 -5.67 18.96 -1.81
N VAL A 232 -6.08 17.98 -2.62
CA VAL A 232 -7.31 18.03 -3.41
C VAL A 232 -8.18 16.84 -3.05
N SER A 233 -9.46 17.08 -2.79
CA SER A 233 -10.42 16.00 -2.61
C SER A 233 -11.61 16.12 -3.56
N THR A 234 -11.97 15.02 -4.21
CA THR A 234 -13.01 14.94 -5.24
C THR A 234 -13.79 13.64 -5.17
N GLY A 235 -15.03 13.63 -5.68
CA GLY A 235 -15.86 12.43 -5.63
C GLY A 235 -16.42 12.14 -4.23
N ALA A 236 -17.42 11.26 -4.16
CA ALA A 236 -18.10 10.90 -2.93
C ALA A 236 -18.65 9.48 -3.02
N VAL A 237 -18.55 8.73 -1.92
CA VAL A 237 -19.13 7.39 -1.79
C VAL A 237 -20.25 7.47 -0.76
N GLY A 238 -21.49 7.26 -1.22
CA GLY A 238 -22.69 7.21 -0.39
C GLY A 238 -23.16 8.56 0.19
N ASP A 239 -24.25 8.51 0.93
CA ASP A 239 -25.03 9.68 1.36
C ASP A 239 -24.35 10.53 2.47
N PHE A 240 -23.31 9.99 3.13
CA PHE A 240 -22.60 10.65 4.24
C PHE A 240 -21.11 10.90 3.97
N GLY A 241 -20.56 10.39 2.86
CA GLY A 241 -19.16 10.57 2.50
C GLY A 241 -18.92 11.97 1.96
N ARG A 242 -18.31 12.85 2.75
CA ARG A 242 -17.93 14.18 2.25
C ARG A 242 -16.62 14.15 1.47
N ASN A 243 -15.94 12.99 1.42
CA ASN A 243 -14.53 12.85 1.04
C ASN A 243 -13.72 14.03 1.61
N GLY A 244 -14.05 14.45 2.83
CA GLY A 244 -13.63 15.73 3.38
C GLY A 244 -12.56 15.55 4.43
N PHE A 245 -12.09 16.65 4.97
CA PHE A 245 -11.25 16.69 6.16
C PHE A 245 -12.14 16.83 7.39
N GLY A 246 -12.04 15.89 8.33
CA GLY A 246 -12.70 15.91 9.63
C GLY A 246 -11.67 15.91 10.76
N LEU A 247 -11.84 16.81 11.72
CA LEU A 247 -11.07 16.85 12.96
C LEU A 247 -12.05 16.78 14.13
N ALA A 248 -11.84 15.84 15.05
CA ALA A 248 -12.58 15.70 16.30
C ALA A 248 -11.62 15.84 17.50
N GLY A 249 -12.14 16.39 18.61
CA GLY A 249 -11.40 16.57 19.86
C GLY A 249 -10.67 17.92 19.99
N SER A 250 -9.48 17.93 20.61
CA SER A 250 -8.73 19.16 20.97
C SER A 250 -7.32 19.19 20.38
N ILE A 251 -6.93 20.37 19.90
CA ILE A 251 -5.58 20.67 19.39
C ILE A 251 -5.16 22.01 20.00
N ALA A 252 -3.98 22.06 20.61
CA ALA A 252 -3.35 23.26 21.13
C ALA A 252 -2.27 23.83 20.18
N GLY A 253 -1.77 23.02 19.24
CA GLY A 253 -0.88 23.47 18.15
C GLY A 253 -1.60 24.26 17.06
N ASN A 254 -0.86 24.68 16.03
CA ASN A 254 -1.43 25.42 14.90
C ASN A 254 -1.88 24.47 13.79
N VAL A 255 -3.05 24.72 13.22
CA VAL A 255 -3.50 24.06 11.98
C VAL A 255 -3.39 25.06 10.84
N SER A 256 -2.49 24.80 9.90
CA SER A 256 -2.26 25.66 8.73
C SER A 256 -2.83 25.02 7.47
N TYR A 257 -3.55 25.82 6.68
CA TYR A 257 -4.09 25.47 5.38
C TYR A 257 -3.50 26.40 4.32
N THR A 258 -2.75 25.87 3.36
CA THR A 258 -2.04 26.68 2.34
C THR A 258 -2.14 26.13 0.93
#